data_AF-A0A956H4T8-F1
#
_entry.id   AF-A0A956H4T8-F1
#
_cell.length_a   1.000
_cell.length_b   1.000
_cell.length_c   1.000
_cell.angle_alpha   90.00
_cell.angle_beta   90.00
_cell.angle_gamma   90.00
#
_symmetry.space_group_name_H-M   'P 1'
#
loop_
_entity.id
_entity.type
_entity.pdbx_description
1 polymer ?
#
loop_
_entity_poly.entity_id
_entity_poly.type
_entity_poly.pdbx_seq_one_letter_code
_entity_poly.pdbx_strand_id
1 'polypeptide(L)'
;MATAPALSPAPGLPYRHVFSVDELDDALACYHDHGFAVIKSMAPPETIAVLRQAVDDLLGADDIRPGENRTSPEFVEKAPGALRLLEVPAYIELNRRLFATDRLTIHRSFAVLKNAGSAPVKWHRDLHRRGVGANPSKPDEYL
;
A
#
# COMPACT_ATOMS: atom_id res chain seq x y z
N MET A 1 -14.79 8.72 24.95
CA MET A 1 -13.66 8.05 24.27
C MET A 1 -14.20 6.82 23.56
N ALA A 2 -14.30 6.85 22.23
CA ALA A 2 -14.65 5.65 21.47
C ALA A 2 -13.41 4.78 21.35
N THR A 3 -13.50 3.53 21.82
CA THR A 3 -12.48 2.49 21.65
C THR A 3 -12.29 2.25 20.15
N ALA A 4 -11.04 2.32 19.67
CA ALA A 4 -10.73 1.93 18.30
C ALA A 4 -11.19 0.46 18.08
N PRO A 5 -11.87 0.15 16.97
CA PRO A 5 -12.26 -1.22 16.69
C PRO A 5 -11.02 -2.10 16.64
N ALA A 6 -11.08 -3.26 17.28
CA ALA A 6 -10.02 -4.25 17.23
C ALA A 6 -9.71 -4.57 15.75
N LEU A 7 -8.45 -4.43 15.36
CA LEU A 7 -7.97 -4.92 14.07
C LEU A 7 -8.37 -6.40 13.95
N SER A 8 -9.05 -6.77 12.86
CA SER A 8 -9.28 -8.18 12.56
C SER A 8 -7.95 -8.94 12.65
N PRO A 9 -7.91 -10.13 13.25
CA PRO A 9 -6.67 -10.90 13.34
C PRO A 9 -6.10 -11.08 11.94
N ALA A 10 -4.77 -11.01 11.84
CA ALA A 10 -4.07 -11.35 10.61
C ALA A 10 -4.61 -12.72 10.12
N PRO A 11 -4.87 -12.89 8.81
CA PRO A 11 -5.35 -14.16 8.31
C PRO A 11 -4.37 -15.25 8.76
N GLY A 12 -4.89 -16.29 9.42
CA GLY A 12 -4.11 -17.41 9.94
C GLY A 12 -3.58 -18.28 8.81
N LEU A 13 -2.73 -17.69 7.97
CA LEU A 13 -2.18 -18.32 6.79
C LEU A 13 -1.16 -19.37 7.21
N PRO A 14 -1.07 -20.51 6.50
CA PRO A 14 -0.17 -21.61 6.85
C PRO A 14 1.30 -21.31 6.53
N TYR A 15 1.62 -20.08 6.11
CA TYR A 15 2.96 -19.66 5.72
C TYR A 15 3.31 -18.29 6.32
N ARG A 16 4.63 -18.08 6.44
CA ARG A 16 5.20 -16.80 6.87
C ARG A 16 4.98 -15.77 5.77
N HIS A 17 4.32 -14.66 6.10
CA HIS A 17 4.02 -13.57 5.16
C HIS A 17 4.48 -12.19 5.68
N VAL A 18 5.19 -12.15 6.81
CA VAL A 18 5.70 -10.92 7.45
C VAL A 18 7.21 -11.01 7.62
N PHE A 19 7.90 -9.99 7.13
CA PHE A 19 9.36 -9.91 7.02
C PHE A 19 9.87 -8.54 7.49
N SER A 20 11.16 -8.43 7.82
CA SER A 20 11.84 -7.17 8.03
C SER A 20 12.58 -6.70 6.76
N VAL A 21 13.12 -5.47 6.81
CA VAL A 21 13.82 -4.84 5.66
C VAL A 21 15.11 -5.53 5.24
N ASP A 22 15.69 -6.35 6.11
CA ASP A 22 16.89 -7.16 5.87
C ASP A 22 16.57 -8.53 5.23
N GLU A 23 15.30 -8.89 5.12
CA GLU A 23 14.82 -10.18 4.59
C GLU A 23 14.13 -10.01 3.22
N LEU A 24 14.61 -9.09 2.37
CA LEU A 24 13.96 -8.80 1.08
C LEU A 24 13.88 -10.01 0.15
N ASP A 25 14.88 -10.89 0.16
CA ASP A 25 14.90 -12.06 -0.73
C ASP A 25 13.80 -13.06 -0.35
N ASP A 26 13.62 -13.33 0.95
CA ASP A 26 12.53 -14.17 1.46
C ASP A 26 11.15 -13.54 1.21
N ALA A 27 11.05 -12.22 1.38
CA ALA A 27 9.82 -11.48 1.10
C ALA A 27 9.43 -11.55 -0.39
N LEU A 28 10.41 -11.45 -1.30
CA LEU A 28 10.18 -11.58 -2.74
C LEU A 28 9.82 -13.02 -3.11
N ALA A 29 10.45 -14.03 -2.51
CA ALA A 29 10.05 -15.44 -2.69
C ALA A 29 8.59 -15.66 -2.27
N CYS A 30 8.20 -15.18 -1.08
CA CYS A 30 6.81 -15.23 -0.62
C CYS A 30 5.85 -14.50 -1.58
N TYR A 31 6.24 -13.33 -2.09
CA TYR A 31 5.44 -12.60 -3.08
C TYR A 31 5.27 -13.39 -4.38
N HIS A 32 6.31 -14.06 -4.87
CA HIS A 32 6.24 -14.88 -6.09
C HIS A 32 5.40 -16.15 -5.89
N ASP A 33 5.49 -16.79 -4.72
CA ASP A 33 4.76 -18.04 -4.42
C ASP A 33 3.29 -17.79 -4.05
N HIS A 34 2.98 -16.66 -3.40
CA HIS A 34 1.68 -16.41 -2.78
C HIS A 34 1.00 -15.11 -3.21
N GLY A 35 1.62 -14.33 -4.09
CA GLY A 35 1.07 -13.08 -4.64
C GLY A 35 1.13 -11.86 -3.71
N PHE A 36 1.58 -12.01 -2.46
CA PHE A 36 1.82 -10.87 -1.55
C PHE A 36 2.84 -11.21 -0.45
N ALA A 37 3.44 -10.16 0.13
CA ALA A 37 4.24 -10.22 1.35
C ALA A 37 4.15 -8.87 2.10
N VAL A 38 4.34 -8.90 3.42
CA VAL A 38 4.36 -7.69 4.27
C VAL A 38 5.77 -7.46 4.78
N ILE A 39 6.33 -6.29 4.47
CA ILE A 39 7.66 -5.89 4.95
C ILE A 39 7.47 -4.76 5.97
N LYS A 40 7.91 -4.99 7.21
CA LYS A 40 7.80 -4.02 8.31
C LYS A 40 8.90 -2.97 8.22
N SER A 41 8.58 -1.77 8.70
CA SER A 41 9.56 -0.68 8.89
C SER A 41 10.32 -0.27 7.62
N MET A 42 9.65 -0.36 6.46
CA MET A 42 10.22 0.00 5.16
C MET A 42 10.67 1.46 5.05
N ALA A 43 10.03 2.37 5.77
CA ALA A 43 10.37 3.78 5.81
C ALA A 43 10.53 4.24 7.26
N PRO A 44 11.42 5.20 7.51
CA PRO A 44 11.65 5.68 8.86
C PRO A 44 10.48 6.58 9.33
N PRO A 45 10.26 6.72 10.66
CA PRO A 45 9.08 7.41 11.21
C PRO A 45 8.89 8.84 10.71
N GLU A 46 9.98 9.58 10.48
CA GLU A 46 9.97 10.94 9.96
C GLU A 46 9.41 11.01 8.54
N THR A 47 9.78 10.06 7.67
CA THR A 47 9.21 9.99 6.32
C THR A 47 7.73 9.64 6.39
N ILE A 48 7.34 8.70 7.26
CA ILE A 48 5.93 8.37 7.49
C ILE A 48 5.13 9.57 7.96
N ALA A 49 5.68 10.39 8.87
CA ALA A 49 5.03 11.60 9.34
C ALA A 49 4.79 12.62 8.21
N VAL A 50 5.78 12.82 7.33
CA VAL A 50 5.64 13.69 6.16
C VAL A 50 4.59 13.15 5.18
N LEU A 51 4.61 11.84 4.89
CA LEU A 51 3.63 11.22 4.00
C LEU A 51 2.20 11.32 4.55
N ARG A 52 2.02 11.13 5.86
CA ARG A 52 0.72 11.30 6.50
C ARG A 52 0.23 12.74 6.39
N GLN A 53 1.06 13.72 6.71
CA GLN A 53 0.70 15.13 6.59
C GLN A 53 0.33 15.49 5.14
N ALA A 54 1.06 14.97 4.15
CA ALA A 54 0.76 15.19 2.74
C ALA A 54 -0.62 14.63 2.33
N VAL A 55 -1.04 13.50 2.91
CA VAL A 55 -2.41 12.96 2.71
C VAL A 55 -3.45 13.84 3.39
N ASP A 56 -3.18 14.27 4.63
CA ASP A 56 -4.10 15.10 5.42
C ASP A 56 -4.32 16.46 4.76
N ASP A 57 -3.25 17.11 4.29
CA ASP A 57 -3.30 18.40 3.59
C ASP A 57 -4.06 18.31 2.26
N LEU A 58 -3.87 17.21 1.51
CA LEU A 58 -4.48 17.03 0.19
C LEU A 58 -5.96 16.64 0.28
N LEU A 59 -6.30 15.73 1.20
CA LEU A 59 -7.64 15.13 1.27
C LEU A 59 -8.52 15.76 2.36
N GLY A 60 -7.95 16.56 3.26
CA GLY A 60 -8.65 17.17 4.39
C GLY A 60 -9.05 16.13 5.43
N ALA A 61 -8.15 15.84 6.38
CA ALA A 61 -8.43 14.87 7.44
C ALA A 61 -9.39 15.40 8.53
N ASP A 62 -9.47 16.72 8.71
CA ASP A 62 -10.17 17.32 9.86
C ASP A 62 -11.70 17.21 9.79
N ASP A 63 -12.28 17.04 8.59
CA ASP A 63 -13.73 17.09 8.38
C ASP A 63 -14.31 15.81 7.75
N ILE A 64 -13.52 14.73 7.63
CA ILE A 64 -14.00 13.47 7.09
C ILE A 64 -15.03 12.82 8.03
N ARG A 65 -16.23 12.53 7.51
CA ARG A 65 -17.31 11.97 8.35
C ARG A 65 -17.19 10.45 8.50
N PRO A 66 -17.83 9.84 9.52
CA PRO A 66 -17.90 8.39 9.62
C PRO A 66 -18.50 7.77 8.35
N GLY A 67 -17.91 6.68 7.87
CA GLY A 67 -18.32 6.04 6.62
C GLY A 67 -17.74 6.67 5.35
N GLU A 68 -17.22 7.90 5.40
CA GLU A 68 -16.66 8.56 4.23
C GLU A 68 -15.25 8.07 3.91
N ASN A 69 -14.92 8.13 2.63
CA ASN A 69 -13.56 7.96 2.13
C ASN A 69 -13.30 9.06 1.09
N ARG A 70 -12.04 9.50 1.01
CA ARG A 70 -11.56 10.47 0.02
C ARG A 70 -10.33 9.90 -0.65
N THR A 71 -10.16 10.20 -1.94
CA THR A 71 -9.04 9.68 -2.72
C THR A 71 -8.55 10.72 -3.74
N SER A 72 -7.27 10.69 -4.07
CA SER A 72 -6.71 11.46 -5.20
C SER A 72 -5.72 10.60 -5.99
N PRO A 73 -5.93 10.41 -7.31
CA PRO A 73 -4.99 9.69 -8.17
C PRO A 73 -3.77 10.51 -8.60
N GLU A 74 -3.70 11.79 -8.27
CA GLU A 74 -2.59 12.68 -8.60
C GLU A 74 -1.80 13.09 -7.35
N PHE A 75 -1.56 12.12 -6.45
CA PHE A 75 -0.98 12.40 -5.14
C PHE A 75 0.43 13.01 -5.24
N VAL A 76 1.31 12.42 -6.03
CA VAL A 76 2.69 12.89 -6.17
C VAL A 76 2.76 14.24 -6.89
N GLU A 77 1.81 14.52 -7.77
CA GLU A 77 1.69 15.78 -8.51
C GLU A 77 1.15 16.91 -7.62
N LYS A 78 0.26 16.60 -6.68
CA LYS A 78 -0.41 17.59 -5.82
C LYS A 78 0.23 17.74 -4.43
N ALA A 79 1.02 16.76 -3.99
CA ALA A 79 1.64 16.76 -2.68
C ALA A 79 3.14 16.41 -2.80
N PRO A 80 4.02 17.42 -2.93
CA PRO A 80 5.47 17.21 -3.08
C PRO A 80 6.10 16.36 -1.97
N GLY A 81 5.51 16.36 -0.77
CA GLY A 81 5.91 15.49 0.34
C GLY A 81 5.86 13.98 0.01
N ALA A 82 5.03 13.57 -0.96
CA ALA A 82 4.98 12.20 -1.45
C ALA A 82 6.32 11.72 -2.04
N LEU A 83 7.11 12.64 -2.61
CA LEU A 83 8.42 12.32 -3.20
C LEU A 83 9.45 11.89 -2.16
N ARG A 84 9.23 12.18 -0.86
CA ARG A 84 10.12 11.73 0.22
C ARG A 84 10.25 10.21 0.29
N LEU A 85 9.27 9.47 -0.21
CA LEU A 85 9.33 8.02 -0.30
C LEU A 85 10.48 7.56 -1.23
N LEU A 86 10.82 8.35 -2.25
CA LEU A 86 11.91 8.04 -3.18
C LEU A 86 13.30 8.22 -2.57
N GLU A 87 13.39 8.88 -1.42
CA GLU A 87 14.65 9.05 -0.68
C GLU A 87 14.89 7.90 0.30
N VAL A 88 13.92 7.00 0.49
CA VAL A 88 14.02 5.86 1.41
C VAL A 88 14.81 4.73 0.75
N PRO A 89 16.03 4.39 1.21
CA PRO A 89 16.88 3.44 0.51
C PRO A 89 16.26 2.04 0.40
N ALA A 90 15.64 1.54 1.47
CA ALA A 90 14.99 0.23 1.47
C ALA A 90 13.82 0.15 0.47
N TYR A 91 13.04 1.23 0.34
CA TYR A 91 11.95 1.30 -0.64
C TYR A 91 12.46 1.24 -2.08
N ILE A 92 13.51 2.01 -2.39
CA ILE A 92 14.13 1.99 -3.71
C ILE A 92 14.76 0.62 -4.00
N GLU A 93 15.48 0.05 -3.04
CA GLU A 93 16.12 -1.27 -3.18
C GLU A 93 15.09 -2.37 -3.45
N LEU A 94 13.98 -2.40 -2.70
CA LEU A 94 12.88 -3.34 -2.95
C LEU A 94 12.37 -3.24 -4.39
N ASN A 95 12.09 -2.02 -4.86
CA ASN A 95 11.60 -1.82 -6.24
C ASN A 95 12.63 -2.25 -7.28
N ARG A 96 13.93 -1.99 -7.04
CA ARG A 96 14.99 -2.42 -7.96
C ARG A 96 15.08 -3.94 -8.06
N ARG A 97 14.99 -4.65 -6.94
CA ARG A 97 14.97 -6.12 -6.93
C ARG A 97 13.72 -6.68 -7.59
N LEU A 98 12.54 -6.16 -7.22
CA LEU A 98 11.26 -6.61 -7.75
C LEU A 98 11.17 -6.49 -9.28
N PHE A 99 11.69 -5.40 -9.84
CA PHE A 99 11.66 -5.15 -11.29
C PHE A 99 12.97 -5.52 -12.01
N ALA A 100 13.96 -6.04 -11.28
CA ALA A 100 15.30 -6.36 -11.79
C ALA A 100 15.92 -5.22 -12.63
N THR A 101 15.75 -3.96 -12.18
CA THR A 101 16.25 -2.78 -12.87
C THR A 101 16.51 -1.62 -11.92
N ASP A 102 17.51 -0.79 -12.25
CA ASP A 102 17.78 0.48 -11.58
C ASP A 102 17.01 1.66 -12.20
N ARG A 103 16.39 1.45 -13.37
CA ARG A 103 15.63 2.46 -14.13
C ARG A 103 14.14 2.40 -13.76
N LEU A 104 13.83 2.95 -12.60
CA LEU A 104 12.46 3.02 -12.09
C LEU A 104 11.76 4.29 -12.56
N THR A 105 10.44 4.21 -12.72
CA THR A 105 9.57 5.36 -12.99
C THR A 105 8.27 5.19 -12.22
N ILE A 106 7.74 6.27 -11.66
CA ILE A 106 6.41 6.26 -11.07
C ILE A 106 5.40 6.22 -12.19
N HIS A 107 4.67 5.10 -12.31
CA HIS A 107 3.58 4.98 -13.27
C HIS A 107 2.34 5.77 -12.83
N ARG A 108 2.00 5.69 -11.55
CA ARG A 108 0.89 6.42 -10.91
C ARG A 108 1.13 6.55 -9.42
N SER A 109 0.45 7.50 -8.81
CA SER A 109 0.38 7.65 -7.36
C SER A 109 -1.09 7.64 -6.91
N PHE A 110 -1.35 7.42 -5.63
CA PHE A 110 -2.72 7.43 -5.12
C PHE A 110 -2.73 7.73 -3.62
N ALA A 111 -3.46 8.76 -3.20
CA ALA A 111 -3.74 9.03 -1.80
C ALA A 111 -5.12 8.46 -1.44
N VAL A 112 -5.21 7.84 -0.26
CA VAL A 112 -6.45 7.29 0.28
C VAL A 112 -6.60 7.70 1.74
N LEU A 113 -7.71 8.33 2.05
CA LEU A 113 -8.15 8.58 3.42
C LEU A 113 -9.47 7.84 3.64
N LYS A 114 -9.47 6.87 4.57
CA LYS A 114 -10.66 6.08 4.95
C LYS A 114 -10.97 6.30 6.41
N ASN A 115 -12.21 6.66 6.72
CA ASN A 115 -12.66 6.78 8.09
C ASN A 115 -13.29 5.47 8.60
N ALA A 116 -13.50 5.37 9.91
CA ALA A 116 -14.22 4.24 10.49
C ALA A 116 -15.61 4.10 9.83
N GLY A 117 -15.95 2.87 9.43
CA GLY A 117 -17.20 2.56 8.75
C GLY A 117 -17.17 2.69 7.23
N SER A 118 -16.07 3.14 6.61
CA SER A 118 -15.97 3.13 5.13
C SER A 118 -16.19 1.73 4.58
N ALA A 119 -16.99 1.63 3.52
CA ALA A 119 -17.23 0.35 2.87
C ALA A 119 -15.93 -0.24 2.26
N PRO A 120 -15.78 -1.58 2.27
CA PRO A 120 -14.68 -2.22 1.57
C PRO A 120 -14.80 -1.97 0.06
N VAL A 121 -13.65 -1.84 -0.61
CA VAL A 121 -13.60 -1.81 -2.07
C VAL A 121 -13.84 -3.22 -2.61
N LYS A 122 -14.46 -3.32 -3.78
CA LYS A 122 -14.62 -4.61 -4.47
C LYS A 122 -13.24 -5.19 -4.82
N TRP A 123 -13.15 -6.51 -4.85
CA TRP A 123 -11.99 -7.22 -5.36
C TRP A 123 -11.66 -6.77 -6.79
N HIS A 124 -10.40 -6.41 -7.04
CA HIS A 124 -9.92 -5.90 -8.31
C HIS A 124 -8.42 -6.20 -8.50
N ARG A 125 -7.93 -5.98 -9.72
CA ARG A 125 -6.50 -5.90 -10.03
C ARG A 125 -6.16 -4.46 -10.38
N ASP A 126 -5.08 -3.93 -9.85
CA ASP A 126 -4.65 -2.55 -10.13
C ASP A 126 -4.19 -2.35 -11.58
N LEU A 127 -3.69 -3.43 -12.21
CA LEU A 127 -3.31 -3.42 -13.61
C LEU A 127 -4.47 -3.91 -14.49
N HIS A 128 -5.06 -3.00 -15.27
CA HIS A 128 -6.03 -3.33 -16.30
C HIS A 128 -5.34 -3.54 -17.65
N ARG A 129 -4.81 -4.75 -17.89
CA ARG A 129 -4.28 -5.12 -19.21
C ARG A 129 -5.37 -5.87 -20.01
N ARG A 130 -5.56 -5.52 -21.29
CA ARG A 130 -6.43 -6.32 -22.19
C ARG A 130 -5.98 -7.78 -22.18
N GLY A 131 -6.93 -8.71 -22.07
CA GLY A 131 -6.69 -10.15 -22.11
C GLY A 131 -6.30 -10.78 -20.77
N VAL A 132 -6.17 -9.99 -19.70
CA VAL A 132 -6.15 -10.51 -18.34
C VAL A 132 -7.62 -10.71 -17.92
N GLY A 133 -7.94 -11.87 -17.34
CA GLY A 133 -9.33 -12.31 -17.07
C GLY A 133 -10.15 -11.35 -16.20
N ALA A 134 -11.38 -11.77 -15.86
CA ALA A 134 -12.25 -10.99 -15.00
C ALA A 134 -11.59 -10.62 -13.66
N ASN A 135 -12.09 -9.56 -13.02
CA ASN A 135 -11.68 -9.27 -11.65
C ASN A 135 -12.05 -10.44 -10.73
N PRO A 136 -11.25 -10.71 -9.69
CA PRO A 136 -11.61 -11.72 -8.71
C PRO A 136 -12.95 -11.34 -8.05
N SER A 137 -13.77 -12.35 -7.79
CA SER A 137 -15.02 -12.24 -7.05
C SER A 137 -14.85 -12.58 -5.57
N LYS A 138 -13.76 -13.28 -5.23
CA LYS A 138 -13.39 -13.70 -3.87
C LYS A 138 -11.87 -13.52 -3.62
N PRO A 139 -11.42 -13.45 -2.35
CA PRO A 139 -10.02 -13.13 -1.99
C PRO A 139 -8.96 -14.09 -2.57
N ASP A 140 -9.35 -15.34 -2.82
CA ASP A 140 -8.52 -16.49 -3.15
C ASP A 140 -8.79 -17.04 -4.56
N GLU A 141 -9.50 -16.32 -5.44
CA GLU A 141 -9.89 -16.86 -6.75
C GLU A 141 -8.70 -17.20 -7.67
N TYR A 142 -7.57 -16.55 -7.46
CA TYR A 142 -6.35 -16.71 -8.26
C TYR A 142 -5.12 -17.09 -7.43
N LEU A 143 -5.36 -17.52 -6.18
CA LEU A 143 -4.37 -18.22 -5.35
C LEU A 143 -4.57 -19.73 -5.54
#